data_AF-A9UJZ5-F1
#
_entry.id   AF-A9UJZ5-F1
#
_cell.length_a   1.000
_cell.length_b   1.000
_cell.length_c   1.000
_cell.angle_alpha   90.00
_cell.angle_beta   90.00
_cell.angle_gamma   90.00
#
_symmetry.space_group_name_H-M   'P 1'
#
loop_
_entity.id
_entity.type
_entity.pdbx_description
1 polymer ?
#
loop_
_entity_poly.entity_id
_entity_poly.type
_entity_poly.pdbx_seq_one_letter_code
_entity_poly.pdbx_strand_id
1 'polypeptide(L)'
;LDWKWVIFWAYAFGSCINHSMTLAIHEVSHDSAFGHCKPMWNRWFGVFANLPIGVPYSVSFKRYHMDHHRYLGSDGIDVDIPTDFEGWFFCTTFRKFMWVILQPLFYA
;
A
#
# COMPACT_ATOMS: atom_id res chain seq x y z
N LEU A 1 -30.71 4.29 1.55
CA LEU A 1 -30.03 5.60 1.56
C LEU A 1 -29.95 6.10 0.13
N ASP A 2 -30.13 7.40 -0.09
CA ASP A 2 -29.78 8.00 -1.39
C ASP A 2 -28.30 7.83 -1.70
N TRP A 3 -27.96 7.67 -2.97
CA TRP A 3 -26.58 7.50 -3.44
C TRP A 3 -25.63 8.59 -2.95
N LYS A 4 -26.09 9.85 -2.88
CA LYS A 4 -25.27 10.96 -2.35
C LYS A 4 -24.75 10.70 -0.94
N TRP A 5 -25.58 10.07 -0.09
CA TRP A 5 -25.21 9.75 1.28
C TRP A 5 -24.34 8.50 1.35
N VAL A 6 -24.58 7.50 0.50
CA VAL A 6 -23.69 6.35 0.37
C VAL A 6 -22.28 6.80 -0.01
N ILE A 7 -22.15 7.68 -1.01
CA ILE A 7 -20.87 8.26 -1.43
C ILE A 7 -20.23 9.07 -0.30
N PHE A 8 -21.01 9.91 0.39
CA PHE A 8 -20.50 10.70 1.52
C PHE A 8 -19.91 9.82 2.63
N TRP A 9 -20.63 8.79 3.08
CA TRP A 9 -20.15 7.90 4.14
C TRP A 9 -18.96 7.04 3.68
N ALA A 10 -19.00 6.51 2.45
CA ALA A 10 -17.89 5.76 1.88
C ALA A 10 -16.62 6.61 1.75
N TYR A 11 -16.76 7.88 1.35
CA TYR A 11 -15.63 8.79 1.26
C TYR A 11 -15.13 9.22 2.63
N ALA A 12 -15.99 9.71 3.53
CA ALA A 12 -15.54 10.26 4.80
C ALA A 12 -15.01 9.18 5.77
N PHE A 13 -15.71 8.05 5.89
CA PHE A 13 -15.36 7.01 6.86
C PHE A 13 -14.69 5.83 6.19
N GLY A 14 -15.18 5.40 5.04
CA GLY A 14 -14.60 4.30 4.29
C GLY A 14 -13.14 4.58 3.92
N SER A 15 -12.80 5.79 3.44
CA SER A 15 -11.41 6.13 3.13
C SER A 15 -10.51 6.11 4.37
N CYS A 16 -10.96 6.70 5.49
CA CYS A 16 -10.19 6.75 6.72
C CYS A 16 -9.94 5.35 7.30
N ILE A 17 -10.96 4.50 7.31
CA ILE A 17 -10.85 3.12 7.80
C ILE A 17 -9.95 2.31 6.85
N ASN A 18 -10.13 2.44 5.54
CA ASN A 18 -9.32 1.75 4.55
C ASN A 18 -7.83 2.14 4.69
N HIS A 19 -7.54 3.43 4.79
CA HIS A 19 -6.18 3.94 4.98
C HIS A 19 -5.57 3.47 6.31
N SER A 20 -6.37 3.47 7.39
CA SER A 20 -5.93 2.95 8.69
C SER A 20 -5.58 1.46 8.61
N MET A 21 -6.36 0.68 7.83
CA MET A 21 -6.08 -0.73 7.62
C MET A 21 -4.80 -0.95 6.79
N THR A 22 -4.55 -0.13 5.76
CA THR A 22 -3.29 -0.19 5.00
C THR A 22 -2.08 0.14 5.89
N LEU A 23 -2.20 1.12 6.80
CA LEU A 23 -1.17 1.43 7.77
C LEU A 23 -0.98 0.31 8.81
N ALA A 24 -2.06 -0.33 9.25
CA ALA A 24 -1.96 -1.46 10.15
C ALA A 24 -1.20 -2.64 9.49
N ILE A 25 -1.48 -2.92 8.22
CA ILE A 25 -0.74 -3.93 7.43
C ILE A 25 0.73 -3.53 7.28
N HIS A 26 1.02 -2.24 7.07
CA HIS A 26 2.39 -1.71 7.08
C HIS A 26 3.11 -2.03 8.39
N GLU A 27 2.53 -1.73 9.55
CA GLU A 27 3.15 -2.05 10.85
C GLU A 27 3.29 -3.56 11.09
N VAL A 28 2.31 -4.36 10.67
CA VAL A 28 2.39 -5.82 10.75
C VAL A 28 3.51 -6.37 9.86
N SER A 29 3.80 -5.72 8.74
CA SER A 29 4.90 -6.10 7.85
C SER A 29 6.27 -6.00 8.52
N HIS A 30 6.43 -5.03 9.44
CA HIS A 30 7.58 -4.85 10.33
C HIS A 30 7.64 -5.85 11.49
N ASP A 31 6.71 -6.81 11.54
CA ASP A 31 6.52 -7.76 12.64
C ASP A 31 6.11 -7.11 13.98
N SER A 32 5.57 -5.88 13.96
CA SER A 32 5.23 -5.12 15.16
C SER A 32 4.06 -5.70 15.99
N ALA A 33 3.19 -6.52 15.40
CA ALA A 33 2.01 -7.03 16.11
C ALA A 33 2.33 -8.18 17.08
N PHE A 34 3.20 -9.11 16.70
CA PHE A 34 3.59 -10.27 17.53
C PHE A 34 5.09 -10.35 17.81
N GLY A 35 5.88 -9.40 17.32
CA GLY A 35 7.33 -9.33 17.43
C GLY A 35 8.06 -10.25 16.44
N HIS A 36 9.37 -10.02 16.31
CA HIS A 36 10.24 -10.75 15.37
C HIS A 36 10.39 -12.25 15.69
N CYS A 37 10.09 -12.68 16.92
CA CYS A 37 10.13 -14.10 17.30
C CYS A 37 8.95 -14.92 16.74
N LYS A 38 7.91 -14.26 16.19
CA LYS A 38 6.68 -14.91 15.69
C LYS A 38 6.31 -14.45 14.27
N PRO A 39 7.21 -14.56 13.28
CA PRO A 39 6.97 -14.01 11.94
C PRO A 39 5.77 -14.65 11.22
N MET A 40 5.50 -15.93 11.48
CA MET A 40 4.35 -16.62 10.89
C MET A 40 3.01 -16.08 11.43
N TRP A 41 2.96 -15.67 12.70
CA TRP A 41 1.76 -15.08 13.30
C TRP A 41 1.47 -13.70 12.71
N ASN A 42 2.50 -12.86 12.54
CA ASN A 42 2.36 -11.59 11.82
C ASN A 42 1.88 -11.81 10.38
N ARG A 43 2.39 -12.83 9.69
CA ARG A 43 1.96 -13.14 8.31
C ARG A 43 0.48 -13.51 8.23
N TRP A 44 0.02 -14.43 9.08
CA TRP A 44 -1.40 -14.81 9.11
C TRP A 44 -2.30 -13.65 9.52
N PHE A 45 -1.87 -12.86 10.49
CA PHE A 45 -2.61 -11.68 10.93
C PHE A 45 -2.68 -10.61 9.84
N GLY A 46 -1.61 -10.40 9.06
CA GLY A 46 -1.60 -9.52 7.90
C GLY A 46 -2.53 -10.00 6.79
N VAL A 47 -2.64 -11.31 6.55
CA VAL A 47 -3.63 -11.87 5.61
C VAL A 47 -5.06 -11.63 6.10
N PHE A 48 -5.32 -11.81 7.40
CA PHE A 48 -6.62 -11.53 8.00
C PHE A 48 -6.98 -10.04 7.93
N ALA A 49 -6.06 -9.15 8.30
CA ALA A 49 -6.24 -7.69 8.23
C ALA A 49 -6.48 -7.19 6.79
N ASN A 50 -6.00 -7.93 5.79
CA ASN A 50 -6.20 -7.61 4.38
C ASN A 50 -7.62 -7.91 3.86
N LEU A 51 -8.40 -8.76 4.53
CA LEU A 51 -9.73 -9.20 4.04
C LEU A 51 -10.67 -8.03 3.68
N PRO A 52 -10.78 -6.95 4.50
CA PRO A 52 -11.66 -5.82 4.18
C PRO A 52 -11.22 -4.99 2.95
N ILE A 53 -9.95 -5.11 2.53
CA ILE A 53 -9.41 -4.37 1.36
C ILE A 53 -9.87 -5.01 0.04
N GLY A 54 -10.19 -6.31 0.03
CA GLY A 54 -10.69 -7.03 -1.14
C GLY A 54 -9.65 -7.36 -2.22
N VAL A 55 -8.40 -6.90 -2.07
CA VAL A 55 -7.27 -7.20 -2.96
C VAL A 55 -6.15 -7.85 -2.14
N PRO A 56 -5.66 -9.06 -2.48
CA PRO A 56 -4.66 -9.76 -1.68
C PRO A 56 -3.25 -9.17 -1.88
N TYR A 57 -2.83 -8.21 -1.05
CA TYR A 57 -1.53 -7.53 -1.19
C TYR A 57 -0.60 -7.65 0.04
N SER A 58 -1.11 -7.97 1.23
CA SER A 58 -0.30 -7.92 2.47
C SER A 58 1.01 -8.72 2.45
N VAL A 59 1.04 -9.85 1.73
CA VAL A 59 2.24 -10.69 1.63
C VAL A 59 3.28 -10.12 0.66
N SER A 60 2.84 -9.63 -0.51
CA SER A 60 3.74 -8.95 -1.46
C SER A 60 4.24 -7.64 -0.87
N PHE A 61 3.36 -6.87 -0.25
CA PHE A 61 3.69 -5.65 0.47
C PHE A 61 4.83 -5.88 1.45
N LYS A 62 4.73 -6.87 2.35
CA LYS A 62 5.83 -7.17 3.30
C LYS A 62 7.15 -7.46 2.59
N ARG A 63 7.14 -8.14 1.43
CA ARG A 63 8.38 -8.42 0.70
C ARG A 63 9.00 -7.13 0.16
N TYR A 64 8.24 -6.36 -0.60
CA TYR A 64 8.72 -5.15 -1.28
C TYR A 64 9.02 -4.02 -0.31
N HIS A 65 8.20 -3.84 0.72
CA HIS A 65 8.41 -2.87 1.78
C HIS A 65 9.69 -3.12 2.58
N MET A 66 10.02 -4.39 2.84
CA MET A 66 11.29 -4.74 3.48
C MET A 66 12.49 -4.53 2.55
N ASP A 67 12.32 -4.77 1.24
CA ASP A 67 13.35 -4.45 0.25
C ASP A 67 13.58 -2.93 0.15
N HIS A 68 12.52 -2.12 0.15
CA HIS A 68 12.58 -0.65 0.22
C HIS A 68 13.37 -0.18 1.45
N HIS A 69 13.04 -0.65 2.65
CA HIS A 69 13.80 -0.26 3.85
C HIS A 69 15.25 -0.74 3.87
N ARG A 70 15.53 -1.89 3.26
CA ARG A 70 16.88 -2.47 3.24
C ARG A 70 17.77 -1.87 2.16
N TYR A 71 17.20 -1.51 1.02
CA TYR A 71 17.89 -1.06 -0.19
C TYR A 71 17.36 0.30 -0.65
N LEU A 72 17.03 1.17 0.30
CA LEU A 72 16.41 2.47 0.05
C LEU A 72 17.16 3.27 -1.01
N GLY A 73 16.48 3.65 -2.09
CA GLY A 73 17.10 4.42 -3.18
C GLY A 73 17.97 3.59 -4.14
N SER A 74 18.01 2.26 -4.00
CA SER A 74 18.74 1.37 -4.92
C SER A 74 17.95 1.11 -6.19
N ASP A 75 18.49 1.56 -7.32
CA ASP A 75 17.93 1.30 -8.64
C ASP A 75 17.73 -0.20 -8.91
N GLY A 76 16.58 -0.54 -9.51
CA GLY A 76 16.18 -1.91 -9.82
C GLY A 76 15.86 -2.83 -8.64
N ILE A 77 15.97 -2.36 -7.39
CA ILE A 77 15.67 -3.16 -6.18
C ILE A 77 14.56 -2.50 -5.35
N ASP A 78 14.70 -1.21 -5.08
CA ASP A 78 13.67 -0.43 -4.40
C ASP A 78 12.56 -0.09 -5.40
N VAL A 79 11.43 -0.79 -5.28
CA VAL A 79 10.29 -0.64 -6.19
C VAL A 79 9.55 0.68 -6.01
N ASP A 80 9.91 1.48 -5.00
CA ASP A 80 9.34 2.81 -4.79
C ASP A 80 10.04 3.88 -5.65
N ILE A 81 11.13 3.52 -6.34
CA ILE A 81 11.82 4.40 -7.28
C ILE A 81 11.15 4.27 -8.66
N PRO A 82 10.80 5.39 -9.31
CA PRO A 82 10.26 5.33 -10.66
C PRO A 82 11.32 4.76 -11.61
N THR A 83 10.88 3.92 -12.53
CA THR A 83 11.70 3.49 -13.67
C THR A 83 12.13 4.69 -14.53
N ASP A 84 13.19 4.53 -15.32
CA ASP A 84 13.63 5.57 -16.28
C ASP A 84 12.49 6.03 -17.19
N PHE A 85 11.65 5.09 -17.64
CA PHE A 85 10.49 5.40 -18.46
C PHE A 85 9.46 6.24 -17.69
N GLU A 86 9.13 5.87 -16.45
CA GLU A 86 8.19 6.64 -15.62
C GLU A 86 8.74 8.04 -15.31
N GLY A 87 10.03 8.16 -15.01
CA GLY A 87 10.69 9.44 -14.77
C GLY A 87 10.65 10.36 -16.00
N TRP A 88 10.85 9.80 -17.20
CA TRP A 88 10.74 10.52 -18.46
C TRP A 88 9.28 10.83 -18.85
N PHE A 89 8.37 9.88 -18.69
CA PHE A 89 6.98 10.01 -19.12
C PHE A 89 6.17 10.86 -18.15
N PHE A 90 6.26 10.66 -16.84
CA PHE A 90 5.52 11.41 -15.82
C PHE A 90 6.25 12.68 -15.37
N CYS A 91 6.84 13.44 -16.31
CA CYS A 91 7.64 14.63 -16.01
C CYS A 91 6.87 15.97 -16.02
N THR A 92 5.58 16.01 -16.39
CA THR A 92 4.75 17.24 -16.35
C THR A 92 3.68 17.17 -15.27
N THR A 93 3.19 18.33 -14.79
CA THR A 93 2.17 18.41 -13.72
C THR A 93 0.94 17.55 -14.02
N PHE A 94 0.39 17.64 -15.24
CA PHE A 94 -0.78 16.85 -15.63
C PHE A 94 -0.48 15.34 -15.61
N ARG A 95 0.69 14.92 -16.11
CA ARG A 95 1.08 13.51 -16.12
C ARG A 95 1.35 13.00 -14.71
N LYS A 96 2.01 13.77 -13.84
CA LYS A 96 2.17 13.45 -12.41
C LYS A 96 0.83 13.31 -11.70
N PHE A 97 -0.13 14.17 -12.00
CA PHE A 97 -1.48 14.06 -11.44
C PHE A 97 -2.17 12.75 -11.87
N MET A 98 -2.06 12.37 -13.15
CA MET A 98 -2.53 11.06 -13.63
C MET A 98 -1.79 9.91 -12.95
N TRP A 99 -0.47 10.02 -12.75
CA TRP A 99 0.33 9.03 -12.04
C TRP A 99 -0.18 8.79 -10.62
N VAL A 100 -0.46 9.85 -9.86
CA VAL A 100 -1.02 9.76 -8.49
C VAL A 100 -2.39 9.07 -8.48
N ILE A 101 -3.27 9.39 -9.43
CA ILE A 101 -4.59 8.72 -9.53
C ILE A 101 -4.44 7.23 -9.80
N LEU A 102 -3.44 6.83 -10.58
CA LEU A 102 -3.20 5.45 -10.97
C LEU A 102 -2.35 4.67 -9.95
N GLN A 103 -1.79 5.32 -8.93
CA GLN A 103 -0.99 4.67 -7.88
C GLN A 103 -1.65 3.40 -7.31
N PRO A 104 -2.96 3.35 -6.99
CA PRO A 104 -3.60 2.13 -6.50
C PRO A 104 -3.56 0.92 -7.46
N LEU A 105 -3.26 1.15 -8.75
CA LEU A 105 -3.13 0.09 -9.76
C LEU A 105 -1.69 -0.38 -9.95
N PHE A 106 -0.71 0.48 -9.64
CA PHE A 106 0.71 0.24 -9.89
C PHE A 106 1.48 -0.11 -8.62
N TYR A 107 1.03 0.42 -7.48
CA TYR A 107 1.70 0.38 -6.19
C TYR A 107 0.88 -0.50 -5.22
N ALA A 108 1.36 -1.73 -4.97
CA ALA A 108 0.80 -2.67 -4.00
C ALA A 108 1.86 -3.64 -3.45
#